data_AF-A0A5D3FBN4-F1
#
_entry.id   AF-A0A5D3FBN4-F1
#
_cell.length_a   1.000
_cell.length_b   1.000
_cell.length_c   1.000
_cell.angle_alpha   90.00
_cell.angle_beta   90.00
_cell.angle_gamma   90.00
#
_symmetry.space_group_name_H-M   'P 1'
#
loop_
_entity.id
_entity.type
_entity.pdbx_description
1 polymer ?
#
loop_
_entity_poly.entity_id
_entity_poly.type
_entity_poly.pdbx_seq_one_letter_code
_entity_poly.pdbx_strand_id
1 'polypeptide(L)'
;MDLVEFLRQRLREDEAAAKSWLPFGNPDTAARAHPARHNPGRVLREVEAKRRLIERYERAATIPASISGFVRGQDDGYRQGCLDAIHDAAAVYAEHPDYQAEWKP
;
A
#
# COMPACT_ATOMS: atom_id res chain seq x y z
N MET A 1 -5.45 -15.89 4.25
CA MET A 1 -4.90 -14.53 4.12
C MET A 1 -5.69 -13.84 3.02
N ASP A 2 -6.23 -12.65 3.31
CA ASP A 2 -6.89 -11.81 2.30
C ASP A 2 -5.90 -10.86 1.60
N LEU A 3 -6.36 -10.14 0.56
CA LEU A 3 -5.53 -9.22 -0.23
C LEU A 3 -4.93 -8.07 0.62
N VAL A 4 -5.68 -7.54 1.57
CA VAL A 4 -5.25 -6.43 2.43
C VAL A 4 -4.20 -6.93 3.43
N GLU A 5 -4.41 -8.10 4.02
CA GLU A 5 -3.46 -8.79 4.89
C GLU A 5 -2.16 -9.12 4.15
N PHE A 6 -2.26 -9.65 2.93
CA PHE A 6 -1.11 -9.92 2.05
C PHE A 6 -0.32 -8.64 1.79
N LEU A 7 -0.99 -7.57 1.33
CA LEU A 7 -0.33 -6.31 1.04
C LEU A 7 0.32 -5.74 2.30
N ARG A 8 -0.36 -5.75 3.46
CA ARG A 8 0.22 -5.32 4.74
C ARG A 8 1.49 -6.08 5.10
N GLN A 9 1.52 -7.39 4.87
CA GLN A 9 2.71 -8.19 5.10
C GLN A 9 3.85 -7.77 4.17
N ARG A 10 3.60 -7.63 2.87
CA ARG A 10 4.62 -7.19 1.90
C ARG A 10 5.19 -5.82 2.23
N LEU A 11 4.34 -4.88 2.63
CA LEU A 11 4.77 -3.54 3.03
C LEU A 11 5.66 -3.56 4.28
N ARG A 12 5.43 -4.48 5.24
CA ARG A 12 6.31 -4.65 6.41
C ARG A 12 7.68 -5.18 6.00
N GLU A 13 7.72 -6.11 5.05
CA GLU A 13 8.97 -6.68 4.55
C GLU A 13 9.77 -5.66 3.75
N ASP A 14 9.13 -4.91 2.85
CA ASP A 14 9.75 -3.83 2.08
C ASP A 14 10.30 -2.73 3.00
N GLU A 15 9.55 -2.37 4.05
CA GLU A 15 10.02 -1.42 5.05
C GLU A 15 11.22 -1.94 5.83
N ALA A 16 11.18 -3.20 6.28
CA ALA A 16 12.29 -3.80 7.01
C ALA A 16 13.56 -3.90 6.15
N ALA A 17 13.41 -4.32 4.89
CA ALA A 17 14.49 -4.35 3.92
C ALA A 17 15.07 -2.95 3.70
N ALA A 18 14.22 -1.94 3.43
CA ALA A 18 14.67 -0.56 3.26
C ALA A 18 15.39 -0.01 4.51
N LYS A 19 14.86 -0.26 5.71
CA LYS A 19 15.46 0.16 6.98
C LYS A 19 16.81 -0.50 7.24
N SER A 20 16.96 -1.77 6.87
CA SER A 20 18.23 -2.51 7.05
C SER A 20 19.39 -1.92 6.22
N TRP A 21 19.07 -1.12 5.20
CA TRP A 21 20.05 -0.50 4.31
C TRP A 21 20.37 0.96 4.69
N LEU A 22 19.71 1.50 5.73
CA LEU A 22 19.98 2.84 6.23
C LEU A 22 21.18 2.78 7.18
N PRO A 23 22.36 3.34 6.83
CA PRO A 23 23.55 3.19 7.65
C PRO A 23 23.39 3.82 9.06
N PHE A 24 22.52 4.82 9.24
CA PHE A 24 22.29 5.50 10.53
C PHE A 24 20.87 6.11 10.68
N GLY A 25 19.85 5.49 10.08
CA GLY A 25 18.45 5.94 10.24
C GLY A 25 18.06 7.23 9.51
N ASN A 26 18.95 7.85 8.72
CA ASN A 26 18.60 8.97 7.84
C ASN A 26 18.32 8.48 6.40
N PRO A 27 17.06 8.53 5.92
CA PRO A 27 16.70 8.08 4.58
C PRO A 27 17.32 8.91 3.45
N ASP A 28 17.69 10.17 3.71
CA ASP A 28 18.28 11.06 2.71
C ASP A 28 19.79 10.83 2.52
N THR A 29 20.48 10.24 3.51
CA THR A 29 21.90 9.86 3.35
C THR A 29 22.06 8.56 2.58
N ALA A 30 21.17 7.58 2.79
CA ALA A 30 21.15 6.35 2.00
C ALA A 30 20.81 6.60 0.52
N ALA A 31 19.99 7.62 0.23
CA ALA A 31 19.69 8.07 -1.12
C ALA A 31 20.94 8.46 -1.95
N ARG A 32 22.01 8.93 -1.30
CA ARG A 32 23.26 9.35 -1.96
C ARG A 32 24.23 8.18 -2.19
N ALA A 33 24.07 7.07 -1.48
CA ALA A 33 24.95 5.91 -1.54
C ALA A 33 24.45 4.80 -2.48
N HIS A 34 23.14 4.75 -2.76
CA HIS A 34 22.54 3.74 -3.64
C HIS A 34 22.19 4.32 -5.01
N PRO A 35 22.26 3.51 -6.10
CA PRO A 35 21.74 3.92 -7.40
C PRO A 35 20.31 4.43 -7.23
N ALA A 36 19.94 5.53 -7.88
CA ALA A 36 18.65 6.22 -7.68
C ALA A 36 17.40 5.32 -7.76
N ARG A 37 17.51 4.15 -8.39
CA ARG A 37 16.48 3.10 -8.51
C ARG A 37 16.27 2.27 -7.22
N HIS A 38 17.29 2.14 -6.39
CA HIS A 38 17.28 1.37 -5.13
C HIS A 38 17.47 2.30 -3.92
N ASN A 39 16.86 3.49 -3.97
CA ASN A 39 16.92 4.45 -2.87
C ASN A 39 15.98 3.99 -1.73
N PRO A 40 16.51 3.65 -0.54
CA PRO A 40 15.67 3.20 0.59
C PRO A 40 14.62 4.23 1.01
N GLY A 41 14.94 5.53 0.91
CA GLY A 41 13.99 6.61 1.16
C GLY A 41 12.82 6.64 0.16
N ARG A 42 13.03 6.19 -1.09
CA ARG A 42 11.94 6.02 -2.07
C ARG A 42 11.01 4.89 -1.65
N VAL A 43 11.56 3.73 -1.26
CA VAL A 43 10.78 2.56 -0.82
C VAL A 43 9.93 2.90 0.41
N LEU A 44 10.50 3.59 1.40
CA LEU A 44 9.75 4.01 2.59
C LEU A 44 8.57 4.95 2.25
N ARG A 45 8.75 5.86 1.28
CA ARG A 45 7.65 6.72 0.80
C ARG A 45 6.56 5.94 0.06
N GLU A 46 6.94 4.90 -0.69
CA GLU A 46 5.98 4.01 -1.36
C GLU A 46 5.20 3.17 -0.34
N VAL A 47 5.87 2.62 0.67
CA VAL A 47 5.23 1.89 1.77
C VAL A 47 4.19 2.77 2.46
N GLU A 48 4.57 3.99 2.81
CA GLU A 48 3.69 4.97 3.45
C GLU A 48 2.50 5.34 2.55
N ALA A 49 2.71 5.51 1.24
CA ALA A 49 1.62 5.77 0.30
C ALA A 49 0.63 4.59 0.23
N LYS A 50 1.12 3.34 0.17
CA LYS A 50 0.28 2.14 0.11
C LYS A 50 -0.46 1.88 1.44
N ARG A 51 0.13 2.23 2.60
CA ARG A 51 -0.57 2.22 3.90
C ARG A 51 -1.76 3.17 3.91
N ARG A 52 -1.59 4.39 3.40
CA ARG A 52 -2.70 5.36 3.29
C ARG A 52 -3.82 4.89 2.36
N LEU A 53 -3.53 4.09 1.33
CA LEU A 53 -4.59 3.48 0.51
C LEU A 53 -5.43 2.49 1.31
N ILE A 54 -4.77 1.61 2.09
CA ILE A 54 -5.45 0.67 2.98
C ILE A 54 -6.32 1.41 4.00
N GLU A 55 -5.80 2.46 4.64
CA GLU A 55 -6.57 3.27 5.59
C GLU A 55 -7.79 3.95 4.94
N ARG A 56 -7.69 4.37 3.68
CA ARG A 56 -8.82 4.94 2.93
C ARG A 56 -9.90 3.90 2.66
N TYR A 57 -9.50 2.69 2.25
CA TYR A 57 -10.40 1.56 2.05
C TYR A 57 -11.13 1.17 3.35
N GLU A 58 -10.40 1.02 4.44
CA GLU A 58 -10.98 0.67 5.75
C GLU A 58 -11.92 1.76 6.26
N ARG A 59 -11.53 3.03 6.12
CA ARG A 59 -12.40 4.16 6.48
C ARG A 59 -13.69 4.15 5.65
N ALA A 60 -13.60 3.91 4.35
CA ALA A 60 -14.76 3.81 3.47
C ALA A 60 -15.72 2.67 3.90
N ALA A 61 -15.21 1.59 4.47
CA ALA A 61 -16.02 0.50 5.01
C ALA A 61 -16.74 0.85 6.33
N THR A 62 -16.32 1.89 7.04
CA THR A 62 -16.86 2.27 8.36
C THR A 62 -17.82 3.46 8.34
N ILE A 63 -17.85 4.25 7.25
CA ILE A 63 -18.73 5.41 7.14
C ILE A 63 -20.17 4.90 6.92
N PRO A 64 -21.12 5.17 7.84
CA PRO A 64 -22.51 4.82 7.61
C PRO A 64 -23.05 5.63 6.43
N ALA A 65 -23.79 4.96 5.54
CA ALA A 65 -24.44 5.58 4.37
C ALA A 65 -25.40 6.76 4.72
N SER A 66 -25.69 6.99 6.00
CA SER A 66 -26.51 8.08 6.51
C SER A 66 -25.74 9.33 6.95
N ILE A 67 -24.41 9.27 7.06
CA ILE A 67 -23.55 10.37 7.56
C ILE A 67 -22.62 10.92 6.47
N SER A 68 -22.46 10.22 5.35
CA SER A 68 -21.71 10.77 4.23
C SER A 68 -22.51 11.95 3.65
N GLY A 69 -21.85 13.10 3.43
CA GLY A 69 -22.40 14.19 2.62
C GLY A 69 -22.46 13.82 1.12
N PHE A 70 -22.30 12.54 0.81
CA PHE A 70 -22.27 11.96 -0.52
C PHE A 70 -23.63 11.32 -0.81
N VAL A 71 -24.08 11.38 -2.06
CA VAL A 71 -25.37 10.83 -2.46
C VAL A 71 -25.33 9.31 -2.28
N ARG A 72 -26.44 8.70 -1.82
CA ARG A 72 -26.60 7.23 -1.71
C ARG A 72 -26.08 6.54 -2.98
N GLY A 73 -25.08 5.67 -2.84
CA GLY A 73 -24.38 4.96 -3.94
C GLY A 73 -22.97 5.50 -4.28
N GLN A 74 -22.60 6.68 -3.81
CA GLN A 74 -21.28 7.26 -4.02
C GLN A 74 -20.24 6.76 -3.00
N ASP A 75 -20.66 6.34 -1.81
CA ASP A 75 -19.81 5.67 -0.82
C ASP A 75 -19.35 4.28 -1.29
N ASP A 76 -20.25 3.53 -1.95
CA ASP A 76 -19.93 2.24 -2.56
C ASP A 76 -18.90 2.42 -3.69
N GLY A 77 -19.07 3.46 -4.52
CA GLY A 77 -18.11 3.81 -5.56
C GLY A 77 -16.74 4.25 -5.02
N TYR A 78 -16.70 5.01 -3.93
CA TYR A 78 -15.44 5.39 -3.29
C TYR A 78 -14.73 4.18 -2.68
N ARG A 79 -15.48 3.30 -2.00
CA ARG A 79 -14.92 2.05 -1.44
C ARG A 79 -14.39 1.15 -2.54
N GLN A 80 -15.14 0.98 -3.63
CA GLN A 80 -14.71 0.17 -4.78
C GLN A 80 -13.44 0.75 -5.41
N GLY A 81 -13.39 2.07 -5.65
CA GLY A 81 -12.18 2.70 -6.19
C GLY A 81 -10.95 2.56 -5.28
N CYS A 82 -11.14 2.54 -3.95
CA CYS A 82 -10.06 2.23 -3.03
C CYS A 82 -9.62 0.75 -3.12
N LEU A 83 -10.56 -0.17 -3.32
CA LEU A 83 -10.26 -1.59 -3.50
C LEU A 83 -9.49 -1.83 -4.81
N ASP A 84 -9.92 -1.20 -5.91
CA ASP A 84 -9.24 -1.29 -7.22
C ASP A 84 -7.79 -0.78 -7.09
N ALA A 85 -7.58 0.34 -6.40
CA ALA A 85 -6.23 0.86 -6.13
C ALA A 85 -5.38 -0.09 -5.27
N ILE A 86 -6.00 -0.89 -4.38
CA ILE A 86 -5.30 -1.93 -3.61
C ILE A 86 -4.90 -3.10 -4.51
N HIS A 87 -5.76 -3.52 -5.45
CA HIS A 87 -5.42 -4.52 -6.47
C HIS A 87 -4.21 -4.07 -7.31
N ASP A 88 -4.24 -2.84 -7.82
CA ASP A 88 -3.13 -2.25 -8.59
C ASP A 88 -1.83 -2.19 -7.77
N ALA A 89 -1.92 -1.79 -6.50
CA ALA A 89 -0.77 -1.72 -5.60
C ALA A 89 -0.17 -3.10 -5.28
N ALA A 90 -1.02 -4.13 -5.25
CA ALA A 90 -0.63 -5.52 -5.01
C ALA A 90 -0.08 -6.22 -6.26
N ALA A 91 -0.43 -5.76 -7.46
CA ALA A 91 0.04 -6.33 -8.72
C ALA A 91 1.57 -6.35 -8.86
N VAL A 92 2.28 -5.45 -8.17
CA VAL A 92 3.76 -5.45 -8.10
C VAL A 92 4.32 -6.75 -7.51
N TYR A 93 3.53 -7.47 -6.71
CA TYR A 93 3.91 -8.74 -6.10
C TYR A 93 3.30 -9.96 -6.81
N ALA A 94 2.88 -9.83 -8.08
CA ALA A 94 2.23 -10.91 -8.83
C ALA A 94 3.07 -12.18 -8.98
N GLU A 95 4.39 -12.07 -8.88
CA GLU A 95 5.33 -13.20 -8.92
C GLU A 95 5.59 -13.83 -7.54
N HIS A 96 4.98 -13.30 -6.47
CA HIS A 96 5.16 -13.83 -5.13
C HIS A 96 4.40 -15.15 -4.94
N PRO A 97 4.97 -16.19 -4.30
CA PRO A 97 4.31 -17.49 -4.12
C PRO A 97 2.95 -17.43 -3.42
N ASP A 98 2.81 -16.52 -2.45
CA ASP A 98 1.56 -16.33 -1.70
C ASP A 98 0.56 -15.40 -2.41
N TYR A 99 0.89 -14.87 -3.59
CA TYR A 99 -0.02 -14.04 -4.39
C TYR A 99 -1.06 -14.92 -5.09
N GLN A 100 -2.34 -14.60 -4.92
CA GLN A 100 -3.42 -15.37 -5.53
C GLN A 100 -3.86 -14.75 -6.85
N ALA A 101 -4.11 -15.60 -7.86
CA ALA A 101 -4.47 -15.15 -9.21
C ALA A 101 -5.78 -14.36 -9.26
N GLU A 102 -6.70 -14.59 -8.32
CA GLU A 102 -7.95 -13.85 -8.14
C GLU A 102 -7.76 -12.38 -7.72
N TRP A 103 -6.56 -12.00 -7.28
CA TRP A 103 -6.24 -10.62 -6.90
C TRP A 103 -5.71 -9.77 -8.05
N LYS A 104 -5.63 -10.32 -9.26
CA LYS A 104 -5.26 -9.54 -10.44
C LYS A 104 -6.38 -8.52 -10.74
N PRO A 105 -6.03 -7.25 -11.03
CA PRO A 105 -7.01 -6.26 -11.46
C PRO A 105 -7.69 -6.65 -12.78
#